data_AF-A0A381R3W3-F1
#
_entry.id   AF-A0A381R3W3-F1
#
_cell.length_a   1.000
_cell.length_b   1.000
_cell.length_c   1.000
_cell.angle_alpha   90.00
_cell.angle_beta   90.00
_cell.angle_gamma   90.00
#
_symmetry.space_group_name_H-M   'P 1'
#
loop_
_entity.id
_entity.type
_entity.pdbx_description
1 polymer ?
#
loop_
_entity_poly.entity_id
_entity_poly.type
_entity_poly.pdbx_seq_one_letter_code
_entity_poly.pdbx_strand_id
1 'polypeptide(L)'
;MSDSPSNIESVVARIITDKPVRKTPYQVKGVFIRQYPDEPVIPMLDGTYRDKFLYPRVQVKILNEQIYIIGIHEGVKPVLSLVKNFDMFDFGNITFEIQNTDIEQDEQQFIPTDRLIRYRFITPWVALNQMTGGKYRFLTNQEKPSFLNRLLGQNIVFMAKEVGIDLNDKVFTKVKVSSLFPKPVDENKWGAFMGEFKTNFVLPNYIGVGNGITRGYGTIYGMFNPETFSFDEDKLAKEKSETPTETFTEDDDQIDSVEAHEVPKPKRRQRKPRPKKTSRWKRKSSHQHNSQARGIRTGGRIFSEEFDIEDDKLQKGNMIADDEIEESPDDSKFNTEKHHKRQHKF
;
A
#
# COMPACT_ATOMS: atom_id res chain seq x y z
N MET A 1 -16.52 7.20 -30.34
CA MET A 1 -15.95 5.87 -30.09
C MET A 1 -16.20 5.61 -28.62
N SER A 2 -17.08 4.67 -28.30
CA SER A 2 -17.42 4.32 -26.92
C SER A 2 -16.19 3.70 -26.26
N ASP A 3 -15.57 4.41 -25.32
CA ASP A 3 -14.56 3.83 -24.43
C ASP A 3 -15.24 2.71 -23.63
N SER A 4 -15.06 1.48 -24.09
CA SER A 4 -15.35 0.30 -23.28
C SER A 4 -14.54 0.44 -21.99
N PRO A 5 -15.17 0.42 -20.80
CA PRO A 5 -14.44 0.53 -19.55
C PRO A 5 -13.36 -0.55 -19.52
N SER A 6 -12.14 -0.18 -19.16
CA SER A 6 -11.03 -1.11 -19.05
C SER A 6 -11.45 -2.24 -18.11
N ASN A 7 -11.53 -3.49 -18.59
CA ASN A 7 -11.92 -4.61 -17.75
C ASN A 7 -10.76 -4.96 -16.81
N ILE A 8 -10.75 -4.35 -15.62
CA ILE A 8 -9.77 -4.66 -14.60
C ILE A 8 -10.28 -5.87 -13.82
N GLU A 9 -9.59 -6.99 -14.00
CA GLU A 9 -9.83 -8.22 -13.26
C GLU A 9 -9.12 -8.21 -11.90
N SER A 10 -9.66 -8.96 -10.95
CA SER A 10 -9.02 -9.26 -9.68
C SER A 10 -9.27 -10.71 -9.27
N VAL A 11 -8.37 -11.24 -8.45
CA VAL A 11 -8.50 -12.57 -7.85
C VAL A 11 -8.14 -12.50 -6.38
N VAL A 12 -8.89 -13.21 -5.56
CA VAL A 12 -8.60 -13.45 -4.16
C VAL A 12 -8.50 -14.95 -3.96
N ALA A 13 -7.31 -15.43 -3.58
CA ALA A 13 -7.09 -16.81 -3.19
C ALA A 13 -6.93 -16.89 -1.66
N ARG A 14 -7.83 -17.61 -1.00
CA ARG A 14 -7.79 -17.89 0.44
C ARG A 14 -7.27 -19.30 0.66
N ILE A 15 -6.12 -19.41 1.32
CA ILE A 15 -5.46 -20.68 1.58
C ILE A 15 -5.84 -21.16 2.98
N ILE A 16 -6.47 -22.33 3.05
CA ILE A 16 -6.88 -22.99 4.27
C ILE A 16 -5.85 -24.05 4.60
N THR A 17 -5.23 -23.92 5.77
CA THR A 17 -4.18 -24.81 6.25
C THR A 17 -4.65 -25.64 7.45
N ASP A 18 -3.95 -26.74 7.71
CA ASP A 18 -4.19 -27.64 8.85
C ASP A 18 -4.08 -26.98 10.23
N LYS A 19 -3.35 -25.87 10.30
CA LYS A 19 -3.12 -25.09 11.52
C LYS A 19 -3.32 -23.59 11.26
N PRO A 20 -3.68 -22.79 12.28
CA PRO A 20 -3.76 -21.34 12.13
C PRO A 20 -2.40 -20.69 11.85
N VAL A 21 -2.35 -19.81 10.86
CA VAL A 21 -1.13 -19.15 10.38
C VAL A 21 -0.84 -17.90 11.20
N ARG A 22 -0.07 -18.06 12.26
CA ARG A 22 0.47 -16.95 13.08
C ARG A 22 1.83 -16.49 12.56
N LYS A 23 1.86 -16.08 11.28
CA LYS A 23 3.05 -15.57 10.59
C LYS A 23 2.77 -14.19 10.03
N THR A 24 3.81 -13.44 9.71
CA THR A 24 3.66 -12.15 9.04
C THR A 24 3.50 -12.35 7.52
N PRO A 25 2.85 -11.43 6.80
CA PRO A 25 2.84 -11.47 5.33
C PRO A 25 4.23 -11.55 4.72
N TYR A 26 5.22 -10.97 5.39
CA TYR A 26 6.62 -11.03 5.01
C TYR A 26 7.19 -12.45 5.05
N GLN A 27 6.95 -13.18 6.14
CA GLN A 27 7.40 -14.56 6.28
C GLN A 27 6.76 -15.45 5.21
N VAL A 28 5.46 -15.25 4.94
CA VAL A 28 4.73 -15.99 3.90
C VAL A 28 5.30 -15.72 2.50
N LYS A 29 5.58 -14.45 2.16
CA LYS A 29 6.27 -14.11 0.90
C LYS A 29 7.64 -14.78 0.80
N GLY A 30 8.40 -14.80 1.90
CA GLY A 30 9.70 -15.47 1.95
C GLY A 30 9.62 -16.98 1.69
N VAL A 31 8.54 -17.62 2.10
CA VAL A 31 8.24 -19.02 1.76
C VAL A 31 7.98 -19.14 0.25
N PHE A 32 7.13 -18.29 -0.32
CA PHE A 32 6.83 -18.34 -1.75
C PHE A 32 8.07 -18.16 -2.62
N ILE A 33 8.90 -17.17 -2.31
CA ILE A 33 10.17 -16.90 -3.01
C ILE A 33 11.12 -18.10 -2.95
N ARG A 34 11.14 -18.83 -1.83
CA ARG A 34 12.04 -19.97 -1.65
C ARG A 34 11.52 -21.25 -2.29
N GLN A 35 10.24 -21.58 -2.08
CA GLN A 35 9.65 -22.85 -2.52
C GLN A 35 9.23 -22.81 -3.99
N TYR A 36 8.89 -21.63 -4.52
CA TYR A 36 8.34 -21.46 -5.86
C TYR A 36 9.11 -20.39 -6.67
N PRO A 37 10.46 -20.48 -6.76
CA PRO A 37 11.29 -19.41 -7.34
C PRO A 37 10.98 -19.12 -8.82
N ASP A 38 10.48 -20.11 -9.55
CA ASP A 38 10.22 -20.02 -10.99
C ASP A 38 8.80 -19.51 -11.32
N GLU A 39 7.95 -19.28 -10.31
CA GLU A 39 6.59 -18.77 -10.54
C GLU A 39 6.60 -17.30 -10.98
N PRO A 40 5.73 -16.91 -11.94
CA PRO A 40 5.66 -15.54 -12.47
C PRO A 40 5.24 -14.49 -11.44
N VAL A 41 4.73 -14.92 -10.29
CA VAL A 41 4.34 -14.06 -9.17
C VAL A 41 5.55 -13.53 -8.40
N ILE A 42 6.70 -14.22 -8.43
CA ILE A 42 7.85 -13.92 -7.58
C ILE A 42 8.42 -12.51 -7.83
N PRO A 43 8.62 -12.05 -9.07
CA PRO A 43 9.07 -10.68 -9.35
C PRO A 43 8.15 -9.57 -8.81
N MET A 44 6.88 -9.90 -8.54
CA MET A 44 5.89 -8.99 -7.94
C MET A 44 5.97 -8.96 -6.41
N LEU A 45 6.58 -9.98 -5.79
CA LEU A 45 6.68 -10.14 -4.33
C LEU A 45 8.06 -9.74 -3.78
N ASP A 46 9.13 -9.99 -4.54
CA ASP A 46 10.53 -9.76 -4.14
C ASP A 46 11.03 -8.32 -4.41
N GLY A 47 10.18 -7.47 -4.99
CA GLY A 47 10.49 -6.08 -5.32
C GLY A 47 11.17 -5.87 -6.67
N THR A 48 11.39 -6.91 -7.49
CA THR A 48 11.96 -6.80 -8.84
C THR A 48 11.16 -5.82 -9.71
N TYR A 49 9.83 -5.80 -9.59
CA TYR A 49 8.95 -4.89 -10.34
C TYR A 49 8.63 -3.56 -9.63
N ARG A 50 9.37 -3.15 -8.61
CA ARG A 50 9.10 -1.90 -7.87
C ARG A 50 9.18 -0.63 -8.74
N ASP A 51 10.05 -0.61 -9.75
CA ASP A 51 10.16 0.52 -10.68
C ASP A 51 9.05 0.50 -11.76
N LYS A 52 8.34 -0.63 -11.89
CA LYS A 52 7.28 -0.85 -12.89
C LYS A 52 5.89 -0.59 -12.31
N PHE A 53 5.63 -1.10 -11.11
CA PHE A 53 4.34 -1.00 -10.42
C PHE A 53 4.54 -0.29 -9.09
N LEU A 54 3.91 0.88 -8.93
CA LEU A 54 3.96 1.61 -7.67
C LEU A 54 2.90 1.09 -6.71
N TYR A 55 1.73 0.73 -7.26
CA TYR A 55 0.73 -0.03 -6.52
C TYR A 55 0.95 -1.54 -6.68
N PRO A 56 1.12 -2.32 -5.60
CA PRO A 56 1.42 -3.75 -5.70
C PRO A 56 0.31 -4.53 -6.42
N ARG A 57 0.66 -5.18 -7.54
CA ARG A 57 -0.24 -6.06 -8.30
C ARG A 57 -0.56 -7.37 -7.60
N VAL A 58 0.33 -7.79 -6.69
CA VAL A 58 0.12 -8.95 -5.85
C VAL A 58 0.32 -8.55 -4.40
N GLN A 59 -0.65 -8.87 -3.57
CA GLN A 59 -0.64 -8.58 -2.15
C GLN A 59 -0.82 -9.88 -1.39
N VAL A 60 -0.03 -10.06 -0.33
CA VAL A 60 -0.20 -11.16 0.61
C VAL A 60 -0.68 -10.57 1.92
N LYS A 61 -1.71 -11.16 2.49
CA LYS A 61 -2.32 -10.73 3.74
C LYS A 61 -2.57 -11.93 4.64
N ILE A 62 -2.57 -11.68 5.95
CA ILE A 62 -2.93 -12.67 6.94
C ILE A 62 -4.16 -12.13 7.66
N LEU A 63 -5.30 -12.79 7.44
CA LEU A 63 -6.60 -12.39 7.95
C LEU A 63 -7.22 -13.61 8.62
N ASN A 64 -7.71 -13.44 9.86
CA ASN A 64 -8.29 -14.54 10.64
C ASN A 64 -7.41 -15.80 10.67
N GLU A 65 -6.10 -15.59 10.84
CA GLU A 65 -5.09 -16.66 10.86
C GLU A 65 -5.03 -17.51 9.56
N GLN A 66 -5.51 -16.97 8.43
CA GLN A 66 -5.45 -17.58 7.10
C GLN A 66 -4.65 -16.72 6.13
N ILE A 67 -4.06 -17.35 5.11
CA ILE A 67 -3.28 -16.66 4.07
C ILE A 67 -4.23 -16.22 2.96
N TYR A 68 -4.18 -14.95 2.61
CA TYR A 68 -4.87 -14.38 1.46
C TYR A 68 -3.84 -13.88 0.46
N ILE A 69 -4.01 -14.27 -0.80
CA ILE A 69 -3.22 -13.80 -1.94
C ILE A 69 -4.16 -13.07 -2.88
N ILE A 70 -3.93 -11.77 -3.06
CA ILE A 70 -4.76 -10.91 -3.89
C ILE A 70 -3.97 -10.54 -5.13
N GLY A 71 -4.49 -10.88 -6.30
CA GLY A 71 -3.98 -10.48 -7.60
C GLY A 71 -4.86 -9.41 -8.22
N ILE A 72 -4.26 -8.35 -8.74
CA ILE A 72 -4.96 -7.23 -9.37
C ILE A 72 -4.40 -7.06 -10.78
N HIS A 73 -5.28 -7.02 -11.77
CA HIS A 73 -4.95 -6.85 -13.18
C HIS A 73 -3.83 -7.81 -13.63
N GLU A 74 -2.61 -7.34 -13.90
CA GLU A 74 -1.47 -8.18 -14.31
C GLU A 74 -1.08 -9.23 -13.25
N GLY A 75 -1.49 -9.06 -11.99
CA GLY A 75 -1.28 -10.00 -10.90
C GLY A 75 -2.25 -11.20 -10.89
N VAL A 76 -3.35 -11.16 -11.65
CA VAL A 76 -4.39 -12.22 -11.63
C VAL A 76 -3.83 -13.57 -12.09
N LYS A 77 -3.30 -13.62 -13.32
CA LYS A 77 -2.75 -14.87 -13.89
C LYS A 77 -1.59 -15.43 -13.07
N PRO A 78 -0.62 -14.62 -12.59
CA PRO A 78 0.43 -15.10 -11.71
C PRO A 78 -0.08 -15.73 -10.40
N VAL A 79 -1.09 -15.14 -9.76
CA VAL A 79 -1.67 -15.71 -8.54
C VAL A 79 -2.36 -17.05 -8.83
N LEU A 80 -3.15 -17.13 -9.90
CA LEU A 80 -3.81 -18.38 -10.32
C LEU A 80 -2.82 -19.49 -10.70
N SER A 81 -1.63 -19.14 -11.22
CA SER A 81 -0.55 -20.10 -11.47
C SER A 81 0.03 -20.64 -10.16
N LEU A 82 0.42 -19.73 -9.27
CA LEU A 82 1.04 -20.05 -7.99
C LEU A 82 0.20 -21.02 -7.15
N VAL A 83 -1.10 -20.72 -7.01
CA VAL A 83 -1.99 -21.46 -6.10
C VAL A 83 -2.27 -22.89 -6.54
N LYS A 84 -1.99 -23.25 -7.80
CA LYS A 84 -2.12 -24.63 -8.31
C LYS A 84 -1.01 -25.55 -7.84
N ASN A 85 0.12 -24.98 -7.43
CA ASN A 85 1.34 -25.71 -7.06
C ASN A 85 1.51 -25.82 -5.54
N PHE A 86 0.45 -25.52 -4.80
CA PHE A 86 0.42 -25.45 -3.35
C PHE A 86 0.13 -26.82 -2.74
N ASP A 87 1.15 -27.40 -2.09
CA ASP A 87 1.02 -28.64 -1.30
C ASP A 87 1.24 -28.35 0.19
N MET A 88 2.38 -27.76 0.54
CA MET A 88 2.78 -27.49 1.91
C MET A 88 3.69 -26.27 1.99
N PHE A 89 3.43 -25.40 2.97
CA PHE A 89 4.31 -24.28 3.29
C PHE A 89 5.28 -24.64 4.40
N ASP A 90 6.57 -24.65 4.07
CA ASP A 90 7.65 -24.87 5.04
C ASP A 90 8.25 -23.54 5.47
N PHE A 91 8.13 -23.17 6.76
CA PHE A 91 8.75 -21.98 7.35
C PHE A 91 10.08 -22.28 8.05
N GLY A 92 10.61 -23.50 7.92
CA GLY A 92 11.84 -24.01 8.54
C GLY A 92 11.61 -24.54 9.95
N ASN A 93 10.92 -23.78 10.80
CA ASN A 93 10.60 -24.20 12.17
C ASN A 93 9.22 -24.86 12.32
N ILE A 94 8.36 -24.71 11.32
CA ILE A 94 7.01 -25.27 11.28
C ILE A 94 6.59 -25.44 9.82
N THR A 95 5.80 -26.47 9.56
CA THR A 95 5.15 -26.70 8.27
C THR A 95 3.63 -26.59 8.40
N PHE A 96 3.00 -26.11 7.33
CA PHE A 96 1.55 -26.01 7.17
C PHE A 96 1.14 -26.79 5.94
N GLU A 97 0.29 -27.80 6.13
CA GLU A 97 -0.30 -28.55 5.03
C GLU A 97 -1.51 -27.80 4.50
N ILE A 98 -1.65 -27.74 3.18
CA ILE A 98 -2.73 -27.00 2.53
C ILE A 98 -3.90 -27.94 2.34
N GLN A 99 -5.01 -27.64 3.03
CA GLN A 99 -6.21 -28.48 3.01
C GLN A 99 -7.15 -28.10 1.88
N ASN A 100 -7.28 -26.80 1.63
CA ASN A 100 -8.15 -26.28 0.60
C ASN A 100 -7.67 -24.88 0.17
N THR A 101 -8.05 -24.49 -1.05
CA THR A 101 -7.83 -23.14 -1.57
C THR A 101 -9.13 -22.65 -2.20
N ASP A 102 -9.71 -21.60 -1.62
CA ASP A 102 -10.88 -20.95 -2.20
C ASP A 102 -10.44 -19.80 -3.09
N ILE A 103 -11.00 -19.72 -4.30
CA ILE A 103 -10.64 -18.72 -5.30
C ILE A 103 -11.90 -17.94 -5.68
N GLU A 104 -11.85 -16.64 -5.46
CA GLU A 104 -12.86 -15.68 -5.92
C GLU A 104 -12.24 -14.84 -7.03
N GLN A 105 -12.92 -14.72 -8.16
CA GLN A 105 -12.51 -13.89 -9.29
C GLN A 105 -13.60 -12.90 -9.59
N ASP A 106 -13.23 -11.62 -9.68
CA ASP A 106 -14.13 -10.54 -10.00
C ASP A 106 -13.60 -9.78 -11.21
N GLU A 107 -14.49 -9.52 -12.15
CA GLU A 107 -14.24 -8.65 -13.29
C GLU A 107 -14.73 -7.23 -12.98
N GLN A 108 -14.50 -6.29 -13.90
CA GLN A 108 -15.10 -4.95 -13.84
C GLN A 108 -14.79 -4.19 -12.53
N GLN A 109 -13.56 -4.33 -12.05
CA GLN A 109 -13.08 -3.64 -10.87
C GLN A 109 -12.54 -2.25 -11.21
N PHE A 110 -12.39 -1.40 -10.19
CA PHE A 110 -11.94 0.00 -10.35
C PHE A 110 -12.84 0.82 -11.29
N ILE A 111 -14.15 0.59 -11.23
CA ILE A 111 -15.12 1.31 -12.08
C ILE A 111 -15.80 2.42 -11.27
N PRO A 112 -15.91 3.66 -11.82
CA PRO A 112 -16.72 4.71 -11.21
C PRO A 112 -18.20 4.35 -11.23
N THR A 113 -18.93 4.73 -10.19
CA THR A 113 -20.36 4.44 -10.03
C THR A 113 -21.15 5.67 -9.70
N ASP A 114 -22.41 5.73 -10.12
CA ASP A 114 -23.30 6.85 -9.79
C ASP A 114 -23.78 6.83 -8.31
N ARG A 115 -23.39 5.81 -7.56
CA ARG A 115 -23.79 5.59 -6.16
C ARG A 115 -22.56 5.40 -5.29
N LEU A 116 -22.67 5.80 -4.02
CA LEU A 116 -21.64 5.53 -3.03
C LEU A 116 -21.73 4.10 -2.50
N ILE A 117 -20.66 3.33 -2.67
CA ILE A 117 -20.49 1.97 -2.17
C ILE A 117 -19.79 2.03 -0.81
N ARG A 118 -20.31 1.28 0.17
CA ARG A 118 -19.75 1.20 1.54
C ARG A 118 -18.66 0.12 1.60
N TYR A 119 -17.52 0.48 2.17
CA TYR A 119 -16.41 -0.41 2.48
C TYR A 119 -16.03 -0.29 3.95
N ARG A 120 -15.50 -1.38 4.51
CA ARG A 120 -14.92 -1.41 5.85
C ARG A 120 -13.43 -1.69 5.78
N PHE A 121 -12.65 -1.02 6.64
CA PHE A 121 -11.27 -1.41 6.89
C PHE A 121 -11.23 -2.64 7.81
N ILE A 122 -10.79 -3.77 7.27
CA ILE A 122 -10.59 -5.02 8.02
C ILE A 122 -9.23 -5.07 8.71
N THR A 123 -8.25 -4.31 8.22
CA THR A 123 -6.98 -4.05 8.93
C THR A 123 -6.75 -2.54 9.07
N PRO A 124 -5.93 -2.09 10.05
CA PRO A 124 -5.73 -0.66 10.29
C PRO A 124 -5.28 0.08 9.03
N TRP A 125 -6.02 1.12 8.67
CA TRP A 125 -5.69 2.01 7.56
C TRP A 125 -4.64 3.02 7.98
N VAL A 126 -3.42 2.86 7.47
CA VAL A 126 -2.32 3.78 7.74
C VAL A 126 -2.42 5.00 6.83
N ALA A 127 -3.29 5.92 7.23
CA ALA A 127 -3.52 7.19 6.52
C ALA A 127 -2.37 8.19 6.73
N LEU A 128 -1.68 8.13 7.88
CA LEU A 128 -0.75 9.18 8.29
C LEU A 128 0.70 8.68 8.35
N ASN A 129 1.54 9.18 7.46
CA ASN A 129 2.99 9.03 7.55
C ASN A 129 3.59 10.17 8.40
N GLN A 130 4.92 10.31 8.42
CA GLN A 130 5.57 11.38 9.22
C GLN A 130 5.11 12.78 8.80
N MET A 131 5.03 13.04 7.49
CA MET A 131 4.61 14.33 6.93
C MET A 131 3.13 14.60 7.15
N THR A 132 2.25 13.70 6.70
CA THR A 132 0.80 13.88 6.81
C THR A 132 0.33 13.81 8.25
N GLY A 133 0.98 13.02 9.09
CA GLY A 133 0.74 12.96 10.55
C GLY A 133 1.11 14.27 11.26
N GLY A 134 2.18 14.94 10.83
CA GLY A 134 2.53 16.28 11.28
C GLY A 134 1.40 17.28 11.00
N LYS A 135 0.94 17.36 9.75
CA LYS A 135 -0.18 18.23 9.34
C LYS A 135 -1.47 17.91 10.13
N TYR A 136 -1.83 16.63 10.21
CA TYR A 136 -3.05 16.16 10.87
C TYR A 136 -3.12 16.53 12.36
N ARG A 137 -1.99 16.54 13.06
CA ARG A 137 -1.92 16.88 14.49
C ARG A 137 -2.37 18.31 14.78
N PHE A 138 -2.14 19.25 13.86
CA PHE A 138 -2.48 20.66 14.03
C PHE A 138 -3.89 21.02 13.55
N LEU A 139 -4.62 20.08 12.94
CA LEU A 139 -6.00 20.29 12.51
C LEU A 139 -6.98 20.23 13.69
N THR A 140 -8.04 21.03 13.60
CA THR A 140 -9.18 20.95 14.50
C THR A 140 -9.99 19.66 14.25
N ASN A 141 -10.80 19.25 15.22
CA ASN A 141 -11.65 18.08 15.06
C ASN A 141 -12.72 18.24 13.97
N GLN A 142 -13.05 19.48 13.58
CA GLN A 142 -13.96 19.78 12.47
C GLN A 142 -13.26 19.60 11.10
N GLU A 143 -11.97 19.90 10.99
CA GLU A 143 -11.21 19.78 9.73
C GLU A 143 -10.68 18.37 9.47
N LYS A 144 -10.45 17.58 10.53
CA LYS A 144 -9.89 16.22 10.42
C LYS A 144 -10.68 15.27 9.51
N PRO A 145 -12.02 15.21 9.55
CA PRO A 145 -12.80 14.38 8.65
C PRO A 145 -12.52 14.70 7.17
N SER A 146 -12.60 15.99 6.78
CA SER A 146 -12.35 16.41 5.40
C SER A 146 -10.92 16.11 4.96
N PHE A 147 -9.94 16.28 5.85
CA PHE A 147 -8.56 15.88 5.57
C PHE A 147 -8.43 14.38 5.27
N LEU A 148 -9.12 13.52 6.03
CA LEU A 148 -9.11 12.07 5.81
C LEU A 148 -9.85 11.68 4.52
N ASN A 149 -10.98 12.31 4.23
CA ASN A 149 -11.70 12.13 2.97
C ASN A 149 -10.79 12.43 1.78
N ARG A 150 -10.19 13.62 1.75
CA ARG A 150 -9.27 14.02 0.69
C ARG A 150 -8.10 13.05 0.53
N LEU A 151 -7.50 12.60 1.63
CA LEU A 151 -6.40 11.64 1.60
C LEU A 151 -6.84 10.28 1.06
N LEU A 152 -8.04 9.81 1.40
CA LEU A 152 -8.60 8.60 0.83
C LEU A 152 -8.91 8.75 -0.66
N GLY A 153 -9.50 9.87 -1.08
CA GLY A 153 -9.77 10.17 -2.49
C GLY A 153 -8.49 10.18 -3.31
N GLN A 154 -7.42 10.80 -2.81
CA GLN A 154 -6.08 10.75 -3.41
C GLN A 154 -5.55 9.32 -3.56
N ASN A 155 -5.71 8.47 -2.53
CA ASN A 155 -5.30 7.07 -2.61
C ASN A 155 -6.09 6.30 -3.67
N ILE A 156 -7.40 6.51 -3.79
CA ILE A 156 -8.24 5.84 -4.78
C ILE A 156 -7.85 6.28 -6.19
N VAL A 157 -7.70 7.58 -6.43
CA VAL A 157 -7.23 8.12 -7.72
C VAL A 157 -5.86 7.55 -8.08
N PHE A 158 -4.93 7.48 -7.12
CA PHE A 158 -3.61 6.88 -7.34
C PHE A 158 -3.71 5.41 -7.77
N MET A 159 -4.52 4.60 -7.08
CA MET A 159 -4.69 3.19 -7.43
C MET A 159 -5.31 3.01 -8.82
N ALA A 160 -6.36 3.78 -9.14
CA ALA A 160 -7.02 3.74 -10.45
C ALA A 160 -6.05 4.09 -11.59
N LYS A 161 -5.28 5.17 -11.45
CA LYS A 161 -4.24 5.56 -12.42
C LYS A 161 -3.17 4.46 -12.56
N GLU A 162 -2.77 3.83 -11.47
CA GLU A 162 -1.77 2.76 -11.50
C GLU A 162 -2.27 1.52 -12.22
N VAL A 163 -3.57 1.18 -12.15
CA VAL A 163 -4.15 0.07 -12.94
C VAL A 163 -4.52 0.49 -14.38
N GLY A 164 -4.22 1.73 -14.77
CA GLY A 164 -4.38 2.21 -16.15
C GLY A 164 -5.76 2.78 -16.47
N ILE A 165 -6.57 3.11 -15.45
CA ILE A 165 -7.87 3.75 -15.65
C ILE A 165 -7.67 5.26 -15.75
N ASP A 166 -8.22 5.83 -16.82
CA ASP A 166 -8.28 7.28 -16.98
C ASP A 166 -9.54 7.81 -16.29
N LEU A 167 -9.33 8.64 -15.27
CA LEU A 167 -10.41 9.21 -14.46
C LEU A 167 -10.74 10.60 -14.97
N ASN A 168 -11.89 10.71 -15.64
CA ASN A 168 -12.48 11.99 -16.01
C ASN A 168 -13.41 12.53 -14.91
N ASP A 169 -13.95 11.63 -14.07
CA ASP A 169 -14.94 11.96 -13.04
C ASP A 169 -14.31 12.23 -11.67
N LYS A 170 -15.08 12.92 -10.83
CA LYS A 170 -14.73 13.18 -9.43
C LYS A 170 -14.81 11.90 -8.60
N VAL A 171 -13.83 11.70 -7.71
CA VAL A 171 -13.90 10.64 -6.69
C VAL A 171 -14.45 11.22 -5.41
N PHE A 172 -15.65 10.81 -5.03
CA PHE A 172 -16.32 11.21 -3.80
C PHE A 172 -15.96 10.25 -2.68
N THR A 173 -15.65 10.77 -1.50
CA THR A 173 -15.28 9.98 -0.33
C THR A 173 -15.95 10.48 0.93
N LYS A 174 -16.43 9.53 1.74
CA LYS A 174 -17.03 9.79 3.06
C LYS A 174 -16.48 8.79 4.07
N VAL A 175 -15.50 9.21 4.85
CA VAL A 175 -14.76 8.40 5.82
C VAL A 175 -15.42 8.54 7.19
N LYS A 176 -15.66 7.40 7.83
CA LYS A 176 -16.14 7.30 9.20
C LYS A 176 -15.17 6.45 10.01
N VAL A 177 -14.23 7.11 10.70
CA VAL A 177 -13.28 6.45 11.61
C VAL A 177 -13.88 6.24 13.01
N SER A 178 -13.47 5.19 13.70
CA SER A 178 -13.88 4.92 15.08
C SER A 178 -13.34 5.94 16.08
N SER A 179 -12.26 6.64 15.72
CA SER A 179 -11.61 7.67 16.54
C SER A 179 -10.85 8.64 15.65
N LEU A 180 -10.93 9.94 15.92
CA LEU A 180 -10.10 10.97 15.28
C LEU A 180 -8.66 11.03 15.84
N PHE A 181 -8.34 10.15 16.80
CA PHE A 181 -7.00 9.99 17.33
C PHE A 181 -6.37 8.74 16.71
N PRO A 182 -5.36 8.90 15.83
CA PRO A 182 -4.73 7.77 15.18
C PRO A 182 -3.99 6.90 16.18
N LYS A 183 -4.04 5.58 15.99
CA LYS A 183 -3.22 4.63 16.73
C LYS A 183 -1.85 4.53 16.05
N PRO A 184 -0.73 4.67 16.79
CA PRO A 184 0.58 4.44 16.21
C PRO A 184 0.72 2.95 15.85
N VAL A 185 1.21 2.67 14.66
CA VAL A 185 1.57 1.32 14.22
C VAL A 185 3.02 1.27 13.78
N ASP A 186 3.60 0.07 13.84
CA ASP A 186 4.95 -0.23 13.37
C ASP A 186 6.07 0.55 14.10
N GLU A 187 7.32 0.26 13.75
CA GLU A 187 8.51 0.94 14.31
C GLU A 187 8.51 2.45 14.01
N ASN A 188 7.96 2.83 12.85
CA ASN A 188 7.86 4.22 12.39
C ASN A 188 6.73 5.03 13.05
N LYS A 189 5.93 4.41 13.94
CA LYS A 189 4.80 5.04 14.65
C LYS A 189 3.83 5.78 13.71
N TRP A 190 3.57 5.21 12.54
CA TRP A 190 2.62 5.77 11.59
C TRP A 190 1.21 5.81 12.19
N GLY A 191 0.44 6.83 11.83
CA GLY A 191 -0.91 7.00 12.35
C GLY A 191 -1.92 6.17 11.55
N ALA A 192 -2.55 5.21 12.23
CA ALA A 192 -3.54 4.33 11.64
C ALA A 192 -4.94 4.51 12.24
N PHE A 193 -5.95 4.25 11.41
CA PHE A 193 -7.36 4.32 11.76
C PHE A 193 -8.07 3.00 11.48
N MET A 194 -9.11 2.72 12.27
CA MET A 194 -10.13 1.72 11.95
C MET A 194 -11.42 2.45 11.64
N GLY A 195 -12.28 1.84 10.83
CA GLY A 195 -13.56 2.41 10.48
C GLY A 195 -14.06 1.94 9.13
N GLU A 196 -14.87 2.78 8.52
CA GLU A 196 -15.55 2.53 7.25
C GLU A 196 -15.44 3.76 6.36
N PHE A 197 -15.71 3.57 5.08
CA PHE A 197 -15.87 4.69 4.16
C PHE A 197 -16.90 4.36 3.10
N LYS A 198 -17.44 5.41 2.48
CA LYS A 198 -18.19 5.28 1.24
C LYS A 198 -17.42 5.96 0.10
N THR A 199 -17.48 5.39 -1.10
CA THR A 199 -16.88 5.97 -2.31
C THR A 199 -17.70 5.63 -3.55
N ASN A 200 -17.65 6.46 -4.58
CA ASN A 200 -18.31 6.23 -5.87
C ASN A 200 -17.45 5.32 -6.80
N PHE A 201 -16.81 4.31 -6.23
CA PHE A 201 -15.87 3.44 -6.94
C PHE A 201 -16.03 1.98 -6.53
N VAL A 202 -16.12 1.08 -7.52
CA VAL A 202 -16.02 -0.37 -7.29
C VAL A 202 -14.55 -0.71 -7.05
N LEU A 203 -14.22 -1.23 -5.88
CA LEU A 203 -12.87 -1.63 -5.50
C LEU A 203 -12.86 -3.13 -5.18
N PRO A 204 -11.82 -3.87 -5.61
CA PRO A 204 -11.73 -5.27 -5.29
C PRO A 204 -11.65 -5.54 -3.79
N ASN A 205 -12.22 -6.65 -3.36
CA ASN A 205 -12.15 -7.08 -1.98
C ASN A 205 -10.71 -7.42 -1.57
N TYR A 206 -10.39 -7.15 -0.31
CA TYR A 206 -9.11 -7.45 0.31
C TYR A 206 -7.89 -6.73 -0.29
N ILE A 207 -8.07 -5.68 -1.09
CA ILE A 207 -6.93 -4.84 -1.49
C ILE A 207 -6.50 -3.93 -0.33
N GLY A 208 -5.24 -3.52 -0.31
CA GLY A 208 -4.72 -2.52 0.63
C GLY A 208 -4.83 -1.09 0.09
N VAL A 209 -5.15 -0.15 0.97
CA VAL A 209 -5.22 1.29 0.70
C VAL A 209 -4.37 2.06 1.71
N GLY A 210 -3.69 3.13 1.28
CA GLY A 210 -2.81 3.95 2.14
C GLY A 210 -1.39 3.39 2.26
N ASN A 211 -0.73 3.64 3.39
CA ASN A 211 0.66 3.23 3.59
C ASN A 211 0.78 1.78 4.08
N GLY A 212 1.94 1.16 3.85
CA GLY A 212 2.24 -0.17 4.38
C GLY A 212 1.40 -1.31 3.77
N ILE A 213 0.86 -1.13 2.55
CA ILE A 213 0.03 -2.13 1.83
C ILE A 213 0.69 -3.51 1.79
N THR A 214 2.00 -3.54 1.50
CA THR A 214 2.78 -4.79 1.39
C THR A 214 2.96 -5.53 2.72
N ARG A 215 2.70 -4.86 3.84
CA ARG A 215 2.71 -5.41 5.21
C ARG A 215 1.32 -5.86 5.68
N GLY A 216 0.29 -5.69 4.84
CA GLY A 216 -1.09 -6.11 5.14
C GLY A 216 -1.99 -5.03 5.74
N TYR A 217 -1.51 -3.79 5.85
CA TYR A 217 -2.31 -2.66 6.34
C TYR A 217 -3.35 -2.18 5.32
N GLY A 218 -4.34 -1.44 5.83
CA GLY A 218 -5.38 -0.76 5.05
C GLY A 218 -6.21 -1.69 4.18
N THR A 219 -6.39 -2.93 4.60
CA THR A 219 -7.18 -3.90 3.85
C THR A 219 -8.64 -3.51 3.91
N ILE A 220 -9.31 -3.50 2.76
CA ILE A 220 -10.72 -3.14 2.64
C ILE A 220 -11.59 -4.32 2.26
N TYR A 221 -12.87 -4.26 2.59
CA TYR A 221 -13.88 -5.21 2.14
C TYR A 221 -15.19 -4.48 1.85
N GLY A 222 -15.82 -4.79 0.71
CA GLY A 222 -17.06 -4.19 0.27
C GLY A 222 -18.26 -4.77 1.02
N MET A 223 -19.13 -3.90 1.54
CA MET A 223 -20.31 -4.30 2.34
C MET A 223 -21.57 -4.52 1.47
N PHE A 224 -21.41 -4.83 0.18
CA PHE A 224 -22.53 -5.01 -0.74
C PHE A 224 -23.11 -6.44 -0.71
N ASN A 225 -22.45 -7.41 -0.05
CA ASN A 225 -22.97 -8.77 0.12
C ASN A 225 -23.16 -9.12 1.62
N PRO A 226 -24.37 -8.94 2.18
CA PRO A 226 -24.64 -9.19 3.60
C PRO A 226 -24.54 -10.67 4.00
N GLU A 227 -24.65 -11.61 3.05
CA GLU A 227 -24.62 -13.06 3.30
C GLU A 227 -23.22 -13.60 3.66
N THR A 228 -22.16 -12.85 3.37
CA THR A 228 -20.76 -13.29 3.65
C THR A 228 -20.31 -12.96 5.08
N PHE A 229 -21.12 -12.25 5.87
CA PHE A 229 -20.81 -11.95 7.26
C PHE A 229 -21.49 -12.95 8.21
N SER A 230 -20.76 -13.97 8.66
CA SER A 230 -21.05 -14.50 9.99
C SER A 230 -20.54 -13.48 11.00
N PHE A 231 -21.43 -12.73 11.66
CA PHE A 231 -21.35 -12.22 13.04
C PHE A 231 -22.47 -11.19 13.30
N ASP A 232 -23.43 -11.58 14.16
CA ASP A 232 -24.64 -10.87 14.63
C ASP A 232 -25.63 -10.38 13.57
N GLU A 233 -26.51 -11.29 13.11
CA GLU A 233 -27.72 -10.95 12.30
C GLU A 233 -28.54 -9.81 12.92
N ASP A 234 -28.60 -9.73 14.25
CA ASP A 234 -29.39 -8.73 14.98
C ASP A 234 -28.85 -7.30 14.84
N LYS A 235 -27.55 -7.12 14.59
CA LYS A 235 -26.96 -5.80 14.29
C LYS A 235 -27.16 -5.41 12.83
N LEU A 236 -27.08 -6.38 11.92
CA LEU A 236 -27.24 -6.15 10.49
C LEU A 236 -28.70 -5.89 10.09
N ALA A 237 -29.65 -6.54 10.76
CA ALA A 237 -31.08 -6.32 10.58
C ALA A 237 -31.50 -4.90 10.97
N LYS A 238 -30.90 -4.34 12.02
CA LYS A 238 -31.12 -2.95 12.43
C LYS A 238 -30.54 -1.94 11.44
N GLU A 239 -29.35 -2.20 10.88
CA GLU A 239 -28.78 -1.33 9.82
C GLU A 239 -29.59 -1.40 8.51
N LYS A 240 -30.11 -2.57 8.11
CA LYS A 240 -30.93 -2.73 6.88
C LYS A 240 -32.24 -1.94 6.92
N SER A 241 -32.88 -1.81 8.07
CA SER A 241 -34.13 -1.02 8.20
C SER A 241 -33.91 0.49 8.18
N GLU A 242 -32.67 0.96 8.36
CA GLU A 242 -32.35 2.39 8.53
C GLU A 242 -31.58 3.02 7.35
N THR A 243 -31.13 2.26 6.35
CA THR A 243 -30.47 2.84 5.16
C THR A 243 -31.42 2.95 3.97
N PRO A 244 -31.88 4.17 3.61
CA PRO A 244 -32.41 4.44 2.28
C PRO A 244 -31.27 4.30 1.25
N THR A 245 -31.63 4.03 0.00
CA THR A 245 -30.77 4.31 -1.15
C THR A 245 -30.52 5.82 -1.19
N GLU A 246 -29.48 6.29 -0.50
CA GLU A 246 -29.12 7.71 -0.46
C GLU A 246 -28.65 8.12 -1.87
N THR A 247 -29.49 8.85 -2.61
CA THR A 247 -29.07 9.70 -3.73
C THR A 247 -28.60 11.02 -3.13
N PHE A 248 -27.34 11.39 -3.38
CA PHE A 248 -26.70 12.55 -2.73
C PHE A 248 -26.68 13.76 -3.65
N THR A 249 -26.79 14.95 -3.04
CA THR A 249 -26.45 16.25 -3.63
C THR A 249 -25.01 16.60 -3.23
N GLU A 250 -24.28 17.33 -4.08
CA GLU A 250 -22.87 17.72 -3.86
C GLU A 250 -22.64 18.57 -2.58
N ASP A 251 -23.71 19.00 -1.89
CA ASP A 251 -23.70 19.88 -0.72
C ASP A 251 -23.70 19.17 0.67
N ASP A 252 -23.39 17.87 0.76
CA ASP A 252 -23.21 17.20 2.07
C ASP A 252 -21.81 17.52 2.64
N ASP A 253 -21.76 18.33 3.70
CA ASP A 253 -20.54 18.76 4.42
C ASP A 253 -19.62 17.60 4.88
N GLN A 254 -20.10 16.36 4.85
CA GLN A 254 -19.34 15.16 5.24
C GLN A 254 -18.70 14.42 4.07
N ILE A 255 -18.99 14.82 2.83
CA ILE A 255 -18.46 14.23 1.61
C ILE A 255 -17.44 15.20 1.02
N ASP A 256 -16.25 14.71 0.69
CA ASP A 256 -15.30 15.47 -0.12
C ASP A 256 -15.11 14.79 -1.47
N SER A 257 -14.97 15.60 -2.52
CA SER A 257 -14.60 15.16 -3.85
C SER A 257 -13.13 15.46 -4.13
N VAL A 258 -12.43 14.52 -4.77
CA VAL A 258 -11.09 14.73 -5.30
C VAL A 258 -11.14 14.63 -6.82
N GLU A 259 -10.67 15.66 -7.50
CA GLU A 259 -10.55 15.67 -8.95
C GLU A 259 -9.26 14.94 -9.37
N ALA A 260 -9.34 14.09 -10.39
CA ALA A 260 -8.21 13.24 -10.75
C ALA A 260 -6.97 14.05 -11.16
N HIS A 261 -7.13 15.24 -11.76
CA HIS A 261 -6.02 16.07 -12.19
C HIS A 261 -5.29 16.80 -11.05
N GLU A 262 -5.94 16.98 -9.89
CA GLU A 262 -5.34 17.58 -8.70
C GLU A 262 -4.37 16.63 -8.01
N VAL A 263 -4.52 15.32 -8.22
CA VAL A 263 -3.64 14.30 -7.63
C VAL A 263 -2.34 14.20 -8.43
N PRO A 264 -1.19 14.60 -7.85
CA PRO A 264 0.04 14.67 -8.60
C PRO A 264 0.54 13.30 -9.02
N LYS A 265 1.19 13.25 -10.20
CA LYS A 265 1.68 11.99 -10.76
C LYS A 265 2.93 11.55 -10.00
N PRO A 266 3.00 10.29 -9.56
CA PRO A 266 4.18 9.80 -8.86
C PRO A 266 5.40 9.79 -9.79
N LYS A 267 6.54 10.27 -9.30
CA LYS A 267 7.80 10.27 -10.05
C LYS A 267 8.37 8.84 -10.08
N ARG A 268 8.43 8.21 -11.26
CA ARG A 268 9.13 6.94 -11.43
C ARG A 268 10.64 7.17 -11.40
N ARG A 269 11.37 6.42 -10.58
CA ARG A 269 12.85 6.47 -10.57
C ARG A 269 13.38 5.95 -11.90
N GLN A 270 13.73 6.86 -12.81
CA GLN A 270 14.54 6.50 -13.96
C GLN A 270 15.97 6.21 -13.46
N ARG A 271 16.39 4.94 -13.49
CA ARG A 271 17.79 4.60 -13.30
C ARG A 271 18.62 5.27 -14.40
N LYS A 272 19.27 6.40 -14.10
CA LYS A 272 20.28 6.97 -14.98
C LYS A 272 21.35 5.89 -15.23
N PRO A 273 21.75 5.60 -16.48
CA PRO A 273 22.81 4.65 -16.74
C PRO A 273 24.06 5.11 -15.98
N ARG A 274 24.59 4.25 -15.10
CA ARG A 274 25.83 4.55 -14.37
C ARG A 274 26.91 4.86 -15.42
N PRO A 275 27.61 6.01 -15.34
CA PRO A 275 28.73 6.25 -16.23
C PRO A 275 29.76 5.15 -15.99
N LYS A 276 30.16 4.45 -17.05
CA LYS A 276 31.23 3.46 -17.00
C LYS A 276 32.47 4.17 -16.45
N LYS A 277 32.86 3.85 -15.21
CA LYS A 277 34.13 4.33 -14.63
C LYS A 277 35.25 3.78 -15.50
N THR A 278 35.79 4.61 -16.39
CA THR A 278 37.08 4.33 -17.03
C THR A 278 38.13 4.42 -15.94
N SER A 279 38.80 3.31 -15.65
CA SER A 279 39.87 3.26 -14.65
C SER A 279 41.11 3.99 -15.18
N ARG A 280 41.13 5.32 -15.07
CA ARG A 280 42.39 6.07 -15.19
C ARG A 280 43.09 6.04 -13.84
N TRP A 281 43.99 5.08 -13.69
CA TRP A 281 45.02 5.10 -12.66
C TRP A 281 45.80 6.42 -12.74
N LYS A 282 45.58 7.33 -11.79
CA LYS A 282 46.50 8.43 -11.51
C LYS A 282 47.24 8.12 -10.22
N ARG A 283 48.57 8.03 -10.35
CA ARG A 283 49.54 7.80 -9.28
C ARG A 283 49.38 8.88 -8.20
N LYS A 284 49.31 8.46 -6.93
CA LYS A 284 49.35 9.34 -5.75
C LYS A 284 50.74 9.97 -5.65
N SER A 285 50.77 11.30 -5.60
CA SER A 285 51.89 12.07 -5.06
C SER A 285 51.47 12.53 -3.65
N SER A 286 52.31 12.21 -2.68
CA SER A 286 52.21 12.60 -1.27
C SER A 286 52.24 14.12 -1.11
N HIS A 287 51.49 14.69 -0.17
CA HIS A 287 51.97 15.73 0.75
C HIS A 287 51.06 15.72 2.00
N GLN A 288 51.70 15.66 3.17
CA GLN A 288 51.11 15.89 4.49
C GLN A 288 50.77 17.38 4.65
N HIS A 289 49.70 17.69 5.39
CA HIS A 289 49.76 18.69 6.44
C HIS A 289 48.66 18.47 7.48
N ASN A 290 49.04 18.81 8.71
CA ASN A 290 48.39 18.62 9.99
C ASN A 290 47.72 19.93 10.44
N SER A 291 46.54 19.89 11.07
CA SER A 291 46.19 20.73 12.25
C SER A 291 44.71 20.59 12.66
N GLN A 292 44.50 20.80 13.96
CA GLN A 292 43.31 20.57 14.77
C GLN A 292 42.28 21.71 14.67
N ALA A 293 40.99 21.42 14.89
CA ALA A 293 40.11 22.18 15.80
C ALA A 293 38.77 21.47 16.03
N ARG A 294 38.32 21.46 17.28
CA ARG A 294 37.00 20.98 17.75
C ARG A 294 35.91 22.00 17.39
N GLY A 295 34.74 21.51 16.97
CA GLY A 295 33.51 22.31 16.84
C GLY A 295 32.28 21.41 17.06
N ILE A 296 31.35 21.89 17.88
CA ILE A 296 30.21 21.16 18.44
C ILE A 296 29.09 20.93 17.40
N ARG A 297 28.40 19.79 17.58
CA ARG A 297 27.27 19.26 16.82
C ARG A 297 26.07 20.22 16.76
N THR A 298 25.42 20.25 15.60
CA THR A 298 23.94 20.23 15.47
C THR A 298 23.62 19.48 14.18
N GLY A 299 23.22 18.22 14.32
CA GLY A 299 22.73 17.40 13.23
C GLY A 299 21.28 17.72 12.89
N GLY A 300 20.89 17.45 11.64
CA GLY A 300 19.49 17.51 11.23
C GLY A 300 19.30 17.74 9.75
N ARG A 301 19.65 16.77 8.91
CA ARG A 301 19.07 16.59 7.57
C ARG A 301 18.98 15.10 7.25
N ILE A 302 17.87 14.49 7.63
CA ILE A 302 17.47 13.15 7.19
C ILE A 302 16.35 13.40 6.17
N PHE A 303 16.68 13.33 4.89
CA PHE A 303 15.68 13.39 3.81
C PHE A 303 15.21 11.97 3.52
N SER A 304 13.99 11.68 3.96
CA SER A 304 13.21 10.49 3.60
C SER A 304 12.47 10.77 2.28
N GLU A 305 13.01 10.30 1.16
CA GLU A 305 12.23 10.22 -0.09
C GLU A 305 11.34 8.96 -0.06
N GLU A 306 10.18 9.08 0.59
CA GLU A 306 9.03 8.21 0.38
C GLU A 306 7.95 9.02 -0.35
N PHE A 307 7.78 8.75 -1.65
CA PHE A 307 6.74 9.28 -2.54
C PHE A 307 6.23 10.68 -2.17
N ASP A 308 7.10 11.67 -2.31
CA ASP A 308 6.71 13.08 -2.15
C ASP A 308 5.82 13.51 -3.31
N ILE A 309 4.59 13.89 -2.97
CA ILE A 309 3.82 14.87 -3.73
C ILE A 309 4.27 16.24 -3.21
N GLU A 310 5.26 16.84 -3.87
CA GLU A 310 5.62 18.24 -3.64
C GLU A 310 4.75 19.14 -4.52
N ASP A 311 4.14 20.16 -3.91
CA ASP A 311 3.55 21.28 -4.64
C ASP A 311 4.67 22.15 -5.23
N ASP A 312 4.65 22.35 -6.54
CA ASP A 312 5.59 23.25 -7.23
C ASP A 312 5.37 24.69 -6.76
N LYS A 313 6.27 25.20 -5.91
CA LYS A 313 6.80 26.58 -5.91
C LYS A 313 7.83 26.81 -4.80
N LEU A 314 9.10 27.00 -5.18
CA LEU A 314 9.91 28.20 -4.91
C LEU A 314 11.38 27.96 -5.34
N GLN A 315 11.89 28.85 -6.19
CA GLN A 315 13.31 28.92 -6.59
C GLN A 315 14.20 29.45 -5.46
N LYS A 316 15.41 28.86 -5.35
CA LYS A 316 16.75 29.40 -4.93
C LYS A 316 17.48 28.33 -4.10
N GLY A 317 18.77 28.03 -4.22
CA GLY A 317 19.89 28.48 -5.05
C GLY A 317 21.09 27.54 -4.78
N ASN A 318 22.13 27.62 -5.61
CA ASN A 318 23.34 26.76 -5.59
C ASN A 318 24.04 26.71 -4.23
N MET A 319 24.38 25.51 -3.72
CA MET A 319 25.54 25.28 -2.83
C MET A 319 26.15 23.88 -3.00
N ILE A 320 27.44 23.82 -2.67
CA ILE A 320 28.49 22.86 -3.00
C ILE A 320 28.35 21.53 -2.23
N ALA A 321 28.76 20.42 -2.85
CA ALA A 321 28.74 19.07 -2.29
C ALA A 321 29.98 18.78 -1.46
N ASP A 322 29.79 18.34 -0.22
CA ASP A 322 30.80 17.67 0.61
C ASP A 322 30.32 16.25 0.99
N ASP A 323 31.26 15.31 1.00
CA ASP A 323 31.09 13.88 1.28
C ASP A 323 30.61 13.63 2.72
N GLU A 324 29.41 13.05 2.89
CA GLU A 324 28.97 12.43 4.14
C GLU A 324 28.29 11.08 3.91
N ILE A 325 28.49 10.21 4.90
CA ILE A 325 28.25 8.76 4.94
C ILE A 325 26.77 8.43 4.73
N GLU A 326 26.48 7.57 3.74
CA GLU A 326 25.13 7.07 3.41
C GLU A 326 24.53 6.21 4.54
N GLU A 327 23.75 6.82 5.43
CA GLU A 327 22.73 6.11 6.21
C GLU A 327 21.37 6.24 5.52
N SER A 328 20.96 5.15 4.85
CA SER A 328 19.72 5.01 4.08
C SER A 328 18.50 4.76 4.99
N PRO A 329 17.44 5.60 4.93
CA PRO A 329 16.19 5.35 5.63
C PRO A 329 15.27 4.42 4.80
N ASP A 330 15.04 3.26 5.41
CA ASP A 330 13.79 2.52 5.63
C ASP A 330 12.79 2.22 4.50
N ASP A 331 12.04 1.12 4.69
CA ASP A 331 11.11 0.44 3.76
C ASP A 331 11.76 -0.29 2.55
N SER A 332 12.93 0.18 2.11
CA SER A 332 13.73 -0.42 1.02
C SER A 332 14.42 -1.74 1.37
N LYS A 333 14.56 -2.07 2.66
CA LYS A 333 15.26 -3.28 3.10
C LYS A 333 14.35 -4.49 3.19
N PHE A 334 13.08 -4.35 3.59
CA PHE A 334 12.26 -5.49 4.00
C PHE A 334 12.08 -6.54 2.89
N ASN A 335 11.61 -6.17 1.69
CA ASN A 335 11.36 -7.13 0.60
C ASN A 335 12.62 -7.62 -0.15
N THR A 336 13.83 -7.25 0.28
CA THR A 336 15.06 -7.69 -0.42
C THR A 336 15.50 -9.08 0.02
N GLU A 337 16.06 -9.86 -0.91
CA GLU A 337 16.64 -11.18 -0.62
C GLU A 337 17.65 -11.14 0.56
N LYS A 338 18.41 -10.04 0.69
CA LYS A 338 19.36 -9.81 1.80
C LYS A 338 18.69 -9.65 3.16
N HIS A 339 17.48 -9.09 3.22
CA HIS A 339 16.71 -8.97 4.46
C HIS A 339 15.99 -10.26 4.80
N HIS A 340 15.49 -10.99 3.79
CA HIS A 340 14.92 -12.33 3.99
C HIS A 340 15.96 -13.27 4.61
N LYS A 341 17.20 -13.23 4.12
CA LYS A 341 18.33 -14.02 4.68
C LYS A 341 18.76 -13.60 6.09
N ARG A 342 18.46 -12.38 6.56
CA ARG A 342 18.84 -11.91 7.92
C ARG A 342 17.88 -12.40 9.00
N GLN A 343 16.60 -12.58 8.69
CA GLN A 343 15.62 -13.10 9.66
C GLN A 343 15.60 -14.63 9.76
N HIS A 344 16.23 -15.34 8.83
CA HIS A 344 16.38 -16.80 8.85
C HIS A 344 17.71 -17.28 9.48
N LYS A 345 18.47 -16.39 10.13
CA LYS A 345 19.64 -16.79 10.93
C LYS A 345 19.20 -17.05 12.38
N PHE A 346 18.91 -18.33 12.60
CA PHE A 346 18.71 -19.08 13.86
C PHE A 346 17.48 -18.74 14.68
#